data_AF-A0A3N5V432-F1
#
_entry.id   AF-A0A3N5V432-F1
#
_cell.length_a   1.000
_cell.length_b   1.000
_cell.length_c   1.000
_cell.angle_alpha   90.00
_cell.angle_beta   90.00
_cell.angle_gamma   90.00
#
_symmetry.space_group_name_H-M   'P 1'
#
loop_
_entity.id
_entity.type
_entity.pdbx_description
1 polymer ?
#
loop_
_entity_poly.entity_id
_entity_poly.type
_entity_poly.pdbx_seq_one_letter_code
_entity_poly.pdbx_strand_id
1 'polypeptide(L)'
;MRFKRDTDLKHWKDDPVKKITILKKYTVDGRDVINFEIRQYTHHCSYQRYHTIYSIYLETNNCKIETKYNQGIQMSDNNIESIAHCITNLNGVYSTINRLLLELDNF
;
A
#
# COMPACT_ATOMS: atom_id res chain seq x y z
N MET A 1 17.75 2.03 7.05
CA MET A 1 16.52 2.27 6.26
C MET A 1 15.36 2.43 7.22
N ARG A 2 14.64 3.57 7.18
CA ARG A 2 13.49 3.81 8.09
C ARG A 2 12.21 3.23 7.49
N PHE A 3 11.32 2.69 8.32
CA PHE A 3 10.03 2.17 7.88
C PHE A 3 8.90 2.78 8.70
N LYS A 4 8.07 3.62 8.06
CA LYS A 4 6.81 4.12 8.60
C LYS A 4 5.69 3.17 8.23
N ARG A 5 4.92 2.69 9.22
CA ARG A 5 3.82 1.76 8.98
C ARG A 5 2.60 2.18 9.80
N ASP A 6 1.44 2.24 9.17
CA ASP A 6 0.19 2.57 9.85
C ASP A 6 -0.05 1.67 11.06
N THR A 7 -0.56 2.25 12.16
CA THR A 7 -0.85 1.52 13.39
C THR A 7 -1.84 0.39 13.16
N ASP A 8 -2.81 0.60 12.28
CA ASP A 8 -3.83 -0.38 11.91
C ASP A 8 -3.22 -1.62 11.22
N LEU A 9 -2.04 -1.48 10.63
CA LEU A 9 -1.29 -2.57 9.99
C LEU A 9 -0.40 -3.33 10.99
N LYS A 10 -0.22 -2.85 12.24
CA LYS A 10 0.66 -3.49 13.24
C LYS A 10 0.23 -4.91 13.62
N HIS A 11 -1.07 -5.20 13.53
CA HIS A 11 -1.63 -6.53 13.78
C HIS A 11 -1.45 -7.49 12.59
N TRP A 12 -1.10 -6.95 11.42
CA TRP A 12 -0.89 -7.68 10.18
C TRP A 12 0.61 -7.88 9.99
N LYS A 13 1.18 -8.72 10.85
CA LYS A 13 2.63 -8.97 10.94
C LYS A 13 3.15 -9.94 9.89
N ASP A 14 2.26 -10.75 9.32
CA ASP A 14 2.61 -11.72 8.28
C ASP A 14 2.90 -11.01 6.95
N ASP A 15 3.63 -11.69 6.07
CA ASP A 15 3.80 -11.23 4.70
C ASP A 15 2.44 -11.10 4.02
N PRO A 16 2.26 -10.09 3.14
CA PRO A 16 1.01 -9.96 2.40
C PRO A 16 0.81 -11.18 1.51
N VAL A 17 -0.41 -11.73 1.54
CA VAL A 17 -0.81 -12.90 0.75
C VAL A 17 -0.77 -12.62 -0.76
N LYS A 18 -0.85 -11.34 -1.16
CA LYS A 18 -0.75 -10.91 -2.54
C LYS A 18 -0.17 -9.50 -2.65
N LYS A 19 0.63 -9.27 -3.69
CA LYS A 19 1.24 -7.98 -4.04
C LYS A 19 0.98 -7.69 -5.51
N ILE A 20 0.59 -6.47 -5.84
CA ILE A 20 0.58 -5.95 -7.21
C ILE A 20 1.56 -4.78 -7.25
N THR A 21 2.64 -4.93 -8.01
CA THR A 21 3.57 -3.84 -8.29
C THR A 21 2.97 -2.91 -9.33
N ILE A 22 2.87 -1.63 -8.99
CA ILE A 22 2.37 -0.57 -9.86
C ILE A 22 3.53 0.12 -10.59
N LEU A 23 4.60 0.45 -9.86
CA LEU A 23 5.83 1.01 -10.43
C LEU A 23 7.07 0.43 -9.75
N LYS A 24 8.16 0.34 -10.50
CA LYS A 24 9.45 -0.14 -10.00
C LYS A 24 10.58 0.61 -10.68
N LYS A 25 11.60 1.03 -9.89
CA LYS A 25 12.75 1.81 -10.37
C LYS A 25 12.33 3.05 -11.18
N TYR A 26 11.59 3.95 -10.54
CA TYR A 26 11.08 5.16 -11.16
C TYR A 26 11.49 6.39 -10.35
N THR A 27 11.58 7.57 -10.97
CA THR A 27 11.92 8.82 -10.28
C THR A 27 10.74 9.77 -10.30
N VAL A 28 10.34 10.26 -9.12
CA VAL A 28 9.26 11.25 -8.97
C VAL A 28 9.82 12.47 -8.25
N ASP A 29 9.74 13.65 -8.87
CA ASP A 29 10.22 14.92 -8.33
C ASP A 29 11.67 14.85 -7.78
N GLY A 30 12.56 14.17 -8.53
CA GLY A 30 13.97 13.97 -8.16
C GLY A 30 14.22 12.92 -7.08
N ARG A 31 13.19 12.19 -6.64
CA ARG A 31 13.31 11.11 -5.65
C ARG A 31 13.17 9.75 -6.29
N ASP A 32 14.09 8.85 -5.95
CA ASP A 32 14.08 7.48 -6.43
C ASP A 32 13.05 6.63 -5.68
N VAL A 33 12.05 6.18 -6.42
CA VAL A 33 11.10 5.16 -6.02
C VAL A 33 11.63 3.80 -6.48
N ILE A 34 12.07 2.98 -5.52
CA ILE A 34 12.50 1.61 -5.77
C ILE A 34 11.29 0.75 -6.13
N ASN A 35 10.21 0.89 -5.35
CA ASN A 35 9.04 0.02 -5.48
C ASN A 35 7.76 0.73 -5.01
N PHE A 36 6.69 0.59 -5.76
CA PHE A 36 5.35 1.07 -5.41
C PHE A 36 4.35 -0.06 -5.64
N GLU A 37 3.69 -0.50 -4.57
CA GLU A 37 2.86 -1.71 -4.57
C GLU A 37 1.52 -1.49 -3.87
N ILE A 38 0.52 -2.25 -4.32
CA ILE A 38 -0.67 -2.55 -3.53
C ILE A 38 -0.46 -3.92 -2.92
N ARG A 39 -0.80 -4.05 -1.64
CA ARG A 39 -0.60 -5.29 -0.87
C ARG A 39 -1.89 -5.69 -0.20
N GLN A 40 -2.16 -6.98 -0.23
CA GLN A 40 -3.29 -7.60 0.43
C GLN A 40 -2.80 -8.43 1.61
N TYR A 41 -3.43 -8.26 2.76
CA TYR A 41 -3.26 -9.13 3.92
C TYR A 41 -4.59 -9.80 4.25
N THR A 42 -4.54 -11.05 4.69
CA THR A 42 -5.72 -11.81 5.12
C THR A 42 -5.44 -12.41 6.49
N HIS A 43 -6.37 -12.25 7.42
CA HIS A 43 -6.23 -12.75 8.79
C HIS A 43 -7.50 -13.51 9.16
N HIS A 44 -7.30 -14.66 9.78
CA HIS A 44 -8.39 -15.49 10.27
C HIS A 44 -8.79 -15.00 11.67
N CYS A 45 -9.94 -14.32 11.77
CA CYS A 45 -10.53 -14.05 13.09
C CYS A 45 -11.29 -15.27 13.61
N SER A 46 -11.20 -15.51 14.92
CA SER A 46 -11.73 -16.66 15.66
C SER A 46 -13.24 -16.95 15.47
N TYR A 47 -14.00 -16.05 14.84
CA TYR A 47 -15.44 -16.19 14.56
C TYR A 47 -15.76 -16.43 13.06
N GLN A 48 -14.96 -17.26 12.38
CA GLN A 48 -15.22 -17.84 11.04
C GLN A 48 -15.23 -16.87 9.84
N ARG A 49 -14.81 -15.61 9.99
CA ARG A 49 -14.67 -14.69 8.85
C ARG A 49 -13.21 -14.31 8.65
N TYR A 50 -12.69 -14.61 7.46
CA TYR A 50 -11.45 -14.04 6.97
C TYR A 50 -11.64 -12.53 6.79
N HIS A 51 -10.78 -11.75 7.42
CA HIS A 51 -10.73 -10.31 7.20
C HIS A 51 -9.61 -10.05 6.19
N THR A 52 -9.95 -9.40 5.07
CA THR A 52 -8.97 -8.96 4.08
C THR A 52 -8.81 -7.46 4.18
N ILE A 53 -7.55 -6.99 4.24
CA ILE A 53 -7.21 -5.58 4.16
C ILE A 53 -6.28 -5.32 2.98
N TYR A 54 -6.34 -4.10 2.48
CA TYR A 54 -5.44 -3.61 1.44
C TYR A 54 -4.59 -2.47 1.99
N SER A 55 -3.37 -2.36 1.49
CA SER A 55 -2.46 -1.27 1.83
C SER A 55 -1.70 -0.83 0.58
N ILE A 56 -1.24 0.42 0.63
CA ILE A 56 -0.32 0.99 -0.34
C ILE A 56 1.06 1.02 0.29
N TYR A 57 2.04 0.44 -0.41
CA TYR A 57 3.43 0.40 -0.02
C TYR A 57 4.29 1.20 -0.99
N LEU A 58 5.20 2.01 -0.44
CA LEU A 58 6.20 2.75 -1.20
C LEU A 58 7.58 2.53 -0.56
N GLU A 59 8.56 2.23 -1.41
CA GLU A 59 9.96 2.08 -1.06
C GLU A 59 10.82 3.04 -1.86
N THR A 60 11.67 3.77 -1.15
CA THR A 60 12.71 4.65 -1.69
C THR A 60 14.07 4.15 -1.23
N ASN A 61 15.15 4.79 -1.68
CA ASN A 61 16.52 4.45 -1.26
C ASN A 61 16.71 4.46 0.27
N ASN A 62 16.03 5.37 0.97
CA ASN A 62 16.29 5.63 2.39
C ASN A 62 15.14 5.20 3.30
N CYS A 63 13.91 5.23 2.79
CA CYS A 63 12.69 5.10 3.56
C CYS A 63 11.68 4.16 2.92
N LYS A 64 10.86 3.52 3.76
CA LYS A 64 9.68 2.75 3.41
C LYS A 64 8.47 3.37 4.09
N ILE A 65 7.34 3.38 3.41
CA ILE A 65 6.05 3.70 4.00
C ILE A 65 5.00 2.68 3.55
N GLU A 66 4.15 2.25 4.49
CA GLU A 66 2.99 1.42 4.20
C GLU A 66 1.77 1.96 4.93
N THR A 67 0.74 2.32 4.15
CA THR A 67 -0.49 2.93 4.65
C THR A 67 -1.69 2.08 4.28
N LYS A 68 -2.68 1.98 5.16
CA LYS A 68 -3.92 1.25 4.89
C LYS A 68 -4.70 1.94 3.77
N TYR A 69 -5.16 1.17 2.81
CA TYR A 69 -6.02 1.67 1.74
C TYR A 69 -7.46 1.74 2.26
N ASN A 70 -7.85 2.91 2.79
CA ASN A 70 -9.20 3.17 3.28
C ASN A 70 -10.09 3.72 2.15
N GLN A 71 -10.61 2.85 1.28
CA GLN A 71 -11.88 3.13 0.63
C GLN A 71 -12.96 2.30 1.32
N GLY A 72 -13.95 2.99 1.88
CA GLY A 72 -14.98 2.49 2.81
C GLY A 72 -15.96 1.47 2.23
N ILE A 73 -15.50 0.52 1.44
CA ILE A 73 -16.32 -0.54 0.88
C ILE A 73 -15.82 -1.82 1.53
N GLN A 74 -16.72 -2.47 2.29
CA GLN A 74 -16.66 -3.90 2.52
C GLN A 74 -16.67 -4.56 1.12
N MET A 75 -15.50 -4.66 0.49
CA MET A 75 -15.34 -5.30 -0.79
C MET A 75 -15.56 -6.78 -0.53
N SER A 76 -16.74 -7.27 -0.88
CA SER A 76 -17.00 -8.70 -0.99
C SER A 76 -16.04 -9.23 -2.05
N ASP A 77 -15.11 -10.07 -1.60
CA ASP A 77 -14.10 -10.81 -2.37
C ASP A 77 -12.85 -10.05 -2.83
N ASN A 78 -11.75 -10.80 -2.96
CA ASN A 78 -10.38 -10.37 -3.28
C ASN A 78 -10.31 -9.39 -4.45
N ASN A 79 -10.27 -8.09 -4.16
CA ASN A 79 -10.40 -7.03 -5.17
C ASN A 79 -9.11 -6.20 -5.40
N ILE A 80 -7.94 -6.78 -5.12
CA ILE A 80 -6.67 -6.06 -5.27
C ILE A 80 -6.43 -5.59 -6.72
N GLU A 81 -6.89 -6.35 -7.72
CA GLU A 81 -6.83 -5.97 -9.13
C GLU A 81 -7.62 -4.71 -9.43
N SER A 82 -8.87 -4.58 -8.95
CA SER A 82 -9.64 -3.36 -9.19
C SER A 82 -9.04 -2.17 -8.47
N ILE A 83 -8.49 -2.36 -7.26
CA ILE A 83 -7.78 -1.28 -6.55
C ILE A 83 -6.57 -0.82 -7.35
N ALA A 84 -5.76 -1.76 -7.85
CA ALA A 84 -4.63 -1.45 -8.70
C ALA A 84 -5.07 -0.67 -9.96
N HIS A 85 -6.11 -1.15 -10.64
CA HIS A 85 -6.68 -0.50 -11.83
C HIS A 85 -7.21 0.92 -11.54
N CYS A 86 -7.87 1.13 -10.40
CA CYS A 86 -8.34 2.45 -9.98
C CYS A 86 -7.17 3.42 -9.75
N ILE A 87 -6.11 2.95 -9.11
CA ILE A 87 -4.91 3.77 -8.83
C ILE A 87 -4.18 4.11 -10.13
N THR A 88 -4.08 3.16 -11.07
CA THR A 88 -3.39 3.36 -12.35
C THR A 88 -4.13 4.31 -13.28
N ASN A 89 -5.46 4.22 -13.37
CA ASN A 89 -6.21 4.91 -14.43
C ASN A 89 -6.56 6.37 -14.13
N LEU A 90 -6.55 6.81 -12.87
CA LEU A 90 -7.09 8.13 -12.48
C LEU A 90 -6.04 9.24 -12.33
N ASN A 91 -4.87 9.13 -12.97
CA ASN A 91 -3.67 9.91 -12.57
C ASN A 91 -3.35 9.76 -11.06
N GLY A 92 -3.87 8.68 -10.46
CA GLY A 92 -3.80 8.40 -9.03
C GLY A 92 -2.39 8.00 -8.59
N VAL A 93 -1.59 7.44 -9.49
CA VAL A 93 -0.23 6.95 -9.17
C VAL A 93 0.66 8.08 -8.66
N TYR A 94 0.86 9.15 -9.45
CA TYR A 94 1.73 10.26 -9.07
C TYR A 94 1.23 11.00 -7.84
N SER A 95 -0.07 11.30 -7.79
CA SER A 95 -0.67 11.98 -6.63
C SER A 95 -0.55 11.16 -5.35
N THR A 96 -0.74 9.84 -5.43
CA THR A 96 -0.57 8.92 -4.30
C THR A 96 0.89 8.83 -3.87
N ILE A 97 1.83 8.69 -4.81
CA ILE A 97 3.26 8.67 -4.50
C ILE A 97 3.68 9.98 -3.84
N ASN A 98 3.28 11.14 -4.39
CA ASN A 98 3.60 12.44 -3.83
C ASN A 98 3.04 12.60 -2.41
N ARG A 99 1.80 12.17 -2.17
CA ARG A 99 1.23 12.15 -0.80
C ARG A 99 2.08 11.32 0.15
N LEU A 100 2.50 10.12 -0.25
CA LEU A 100 3.32 9.24 0.58
C LEU A 100 4.74 9.77 0.81
N LEU A 101 5.33 10.46 -0.18
CA LEU A 101 6.63 11.11 -0.04
C LEU A 101 6.56 12.29 0.94
N LEU A 102 5.53 13.14 0.85
CA LEU A 102 5.29 14.22 1.81
C LEU A 102 5.08 13.67 3.23
N GLU A 103 4.42 12.53 3.33
CA GLU A 103 4.18 11.87 4.60
C GLU A 103 5.47 11.28 5.22
N LEU A 104 6.44 10.90 4.38
CA LEU A 104 7.78 10.49 4.81
C LEU A 104 8.68 11.67 5.21
N ASP A 105 8.47 12.86 4.63
CA ASP A 105 9.23 14.06 5.02
C ASP A 105 8.84 14.57 6.40
N ASN A 106 7.58 14.36 6.77
CA ASN A 106 7.03 14.72 8.09
C ASN A 106 7.24 13.62 9.16
N PHE A 107 8.12 12.63 8.90
CA PHE A 107 8.32 11.43 9.72
C PHE A 107 9.67 11.37 10.45
#